data_AF-B9E0R5-F1
#
_entry.id   AF-B9E0R5-F1
#
_cell.length_a   1.000
_cell.length_b   1.000
_cell.length_c   1.000
_cell.angle_alpha   90.00
_cell.angle_beta   90.00
_cell.angle_gamma   90.00
#
_symmetry.space_group_name_H-M   'P 1'
#
loop_
_entity.id
_entity.type
_entity.pdbx_description
1 polymer ?
#
loop_
_entity_poly.entity_id
_entity_poly.type
_entity_poly.pdbx_seq_one_letter_code
_entity_poly.pdbx_strand_id
1 'polypeptide(L)'
;MEQPKIIILFRTNNRLRLKLSHPLRNVRQAICAMEEREGVKKVEYNPVTKSVLVHFNLLKIELEEVILRMLVIYSKQYDMVPIKLVSNTPTRNIPSLAMYSVGFIIAASAMKFLGLNSNKNVSDLLNWAALGTTAGAIVEHGYNEINEKGAFDPEVVSIMYLLNSISKKNFIAASALTWITTFGRHILDFRYDELSIKVKEVKDICTNESYFEISIYHGDDLYKKMNFVRAFLTNFIDRQNFSYGGNILINRHGMVMGRNGYDNFNKKCSQIIMNNF
;
A
#
# COMPACT_ATOMS: atom_id res chain seq x y z
N MET A 1 18.72 -2.65 8.38
CA MET A 1 17.76 -1.56 8.08
C MET A 1 16.62 -2.17 7.29
N GLU A 2 15.37 -1.80 7.59
CA GLU A 2 14.22 -2.30 6.81
C GLU A 2 14.28 -1.77 5.37
N GLN A 3 14.01 -2.64 4.41
CA GLN A 3 14.01 -2.31 2.99
C GLN A 3 12.94 -1.25 2.67
N PRO A 4 13.24 -0.21 1.86
CA PRO A 4 12.26 0.81 1.48
C PRO A 4 11.08 0.19 0.74
N LYS A 5 9.87 0.65 1.08
CA LYS A 5 8.61 0.15 0.48
C LYS A 5 7.77 1.30 -0.07
N ILE A 6 7.10 1.05 -1.18
CA ILE A 6 6.03 1.90 -1.73
C ILE A 6 4.73 1.13 -1.66
N ILE A 7 3.72 1.74 -1.04
CA ILE A 7 2.38 1.18 -0.89
C ILE A 7 1.43 1.98 -1.77
N ILE A 8 0.71 1.30 -2.66
CA ILE A 8 -0.33 1.94 -3.46
C ILE A 8 -1.57 2.07 -2.57
N LEU A 9 -1.91 3.31 -2.18
CA LEU A 9 -3.06 3.60 -1.32
C LEU A 9 -4.35 3.73 -2.11
N PHE A 10 -4.31 4.45 -3.25
CA PHE A 10 -5.50 4.76 -4.00
C PHE A 10 -5.19 4.96 -5.48
N ARG A 11 -6.09 4.49 -6.34
CA ARG A 11 -5.99 4.55 -7.79
C ARG A 11 -7.32 5.01 -8.38
N THR A 12 -7.23 6.03 -9.21
CA THR A 12 -8.29 6.47 -10.12
C THR A 12 -7.67 6.82 -11.45
N ASN A 13 -8.51 6.93 -12.47
CA ASN A 13 -8.09 7.21 -13.83
C ASN A 13 -7.04 8.33 -13.93
N ASN A 14 -7.21 9.47 -13.26
CA ASN A 14 -6.28 10.61 -13.37
C ASN A 14 -5.49 10.92 -12.10
N ARG A 15 -5.53 10.05 -11.09
CA ARG A 15 -4.92 10.32 -9.78
C ARG A 15 -4.45 9.05 -9.10
N LEU A 16 -3.20 9.09 -8.66
CA LEU A 16 -2.52 8.02 -7.94
C LEU A 16 -2.03 8.56 -6.60
N ARG A 17 -2.38 7.88 -5.51
CA ARG A 17 -1.82 8.15 -4.17
C ARG A 17 -0.95 6.99 -3.73
N LEU A 18 0.28 7.32 -3.38
CA LEU A 18 1.29 6.39 -2.91
C LEU A 18 1.69 6.76 -1.48
N LYS A 19 2.02 5.76 -0.68
CA LYS A 19 2.70 5.96 0.60
C LYS A 19 4.09 5.38 0.57
N LEU A 20 5.02 6.12 1.16
CA LEU A 20 6.42 5.75 1.28
C LEU A 20 6.69 5.28 2.71
N SER A 21 7.42 4.18 2.86
CA SER A 21 7.85 3.70 4.18
C SER A 21 8.76 4.73 4.89
N HIS A 22 9.63 5.37 4.11
CA HIS A 22 10.61 6.34 4.57
C HIS A 22 10.36 7.70 3.88
N PRO A 23 10.65 8.82 4.57
CA PRO A 23 10.41 10.15 4.01
C PRO A 23 11.41 10.48 2.90
N LEU A 24 10.97 11.16 1.84
CA LEU A 24 11.85 11.59 0.77
C LEU A 24 13.00 12.45 1.30
N ARG A 25 14.25 12.07 1.00
CA ARG A 25 15.47 12.83 1.38
C ARG A 25 15.51 14.19 0.68
N ASN A 26 15.13 14.24 -0.59
CA ASN A 26 15.09 15.47 -1.39
C ASN A 26 13.74 15.64 -2.11
N VAL A 27 12.78 16.27 -1.43
CA VAL A 27 11.41 16.43 -1.92
C VAL A 27 11.35 17.22 -3.22
N ARG A 28 12.06 18.36 -3.30
CA ARG A 28 12.03 19.24 -4.49
C ARG A 28 12.54 18.51 -5.73
N GLN A 29 13.66 17.80 -5.60
CA GLN A 29 14.23 17.03 -6.70
C GLN A 29 13.27 15.92 -7.18
N ALA A 30 12.61 15.21 -6.25
CA ALA A 30 11.64 14.18 -6.61
C ALA A 30 10.42 14.75 -7.35
N ILE A 31 9.89 15.88 -6.88
CA ILE A 31 8.74 16.55 -7.52
C ILE A 31 9.13 17.03 -8.92
N CYS A 32 10.24 17.75 -9.06
CA CYS A 32 10.70 18.23 -10.37
C CYS A 32 10.96 17.07 -11.35
N ALA A 33 11.56 15.96 -10.90
CA ALA A 33 11.83 14.81 -11.75
C ALA A 33 10.55 14.08 -12.21
N MET A 34 9.48 14.11 -11.42
CA MET A 34 8.18 13.59 -11.84
C MET A 34 7.47 14.53 -12.82
N GLU A 35 7.53 15.84 -12.56
CA GLU A 35 6.85 16.87 -13.37
C GLU A 35 7.56 17.16 -14.70
N GLU A 36 8.84 16.77 -14.85
CA GLU A 36 9.57 16.81 -16.12
C GLU A 36 8.87 15.96 -17.21
N ARG A 37 8.10 14.94 -16.81
CA ARG A 37 7.42 14.04 -17.74
C ARG A 37 6.12 14.63 -18.25
N GLU A 38 6.02 14.77 -19.58
CA GLU A 38 4.77 15.15 -20.23
C GLU A 38 3.63 14.18 -19.86
N GLY A 39 2.52 14.73 -19.37
CA GLY A 39 1.37 13.96 -18.90
C GLY A 39 1.19 13.99 -17.38
N VAL A 40 2.24 14.27 -16.61
CA VAL A 40 2.12 14.57 -15.17
C VAL A 40 1.72 16.04 -15.02
N LYS A 41 0.61 16.31 -14.33
CA LYS A 41 0.06 17.66 -14.15
C LYS A 41 0.56 18.32 -12.86
N LYS A 42 0.62 17.55 -11.78
CA LYS A 42 0.96 18.06 -10.44
C LYS A 42 1.38 16.91 -9.54
N VAL A 43 2.44 17.12 -8.76
CA VAL A 43 2.85 16.22 -7.68
C VAL A 43 2.85 16.92 -6.34
N GLU A 44 2.20 16.32 -5.36
CA GLU A 44 2.15 16.83 -3.98
C GLU A 44 2.74 15.80 -3.03
N TYR A 45 3.59 16.25 -2.12
CA TYR A 45 4.14 15.40 -1.06
C TYR A 45 3.71 15.92 0.31
N ASN A 46 3.19 15.01 1.13
CA ASN A 46 2.88 15.28 2.52
C ASN A 46 3.92 14.60 3.43
N PRO A 47 4.79 15.37 4.13
CA PRO A 47 5.86 14.81 4.96
C PRO A 47 5.34 14.09 6.22
N VAL A 48 4.19 14.50 6.75
CA VAL A 48 3.60 13.93 7.97
C VAL A 48 3.11 12.51 7.70
N THR A 49 2.35 12.33 6.61
CA THR A 49 1.80 11.02 6.23
C THR A 49 2.73 10.21 5.33
N LYS A 50 3.86 10.80 4.92
CA LYS A 50 4.82 10.25 3.94
C LYS A 50 4.13 9.79 2.66
N SER A 51 3.14 10.58 2.22
CA SER A 51 2.33 10.23 1.05
C SER A 51 2.59 11.18 -0.12
N VAL A 52 2.58 10.62 -1.32
CA VAL A 52 2.73 11.32 -2.60
C VAL A 52 1.42 11.22 -3.35
N LEU A 53 0.92 12.35 -3.83
CA LEU A 53 -0.26 12.42 -4.69
C LEU A 53 0.17 12.90 -6.07
N VAL A 54 -0.08 12.08 -7.08
CA VAL A 54 0.25 12.38 -8.47
C VAL A 54 -1.04 12.57 -9.25
N HIS A 55 -1.19 13.72 -9.89
CA HIS A 55 -2.23 13.99 -10.87
C HIS A 55 -1.64 13.88 -12.27
N PHE A 56 -2.25 13.06 -13.12
CA PHE A 56 -1.75 12.80 -14.46
C PHE A 56 -2.89 12.66 -15.47
N ASN A 57 -2.55 12.71 -16.76
CA ASN A 57 -3.49 12.54 -17.86
C ASN A 57 -3.27 11.19 -18.54
N LEU A 58 -4.25 10.28 -18.47
CA LEU A 58 -4.20 8.97 -19.12
C LEU A 58 -4.01 9.01 -20.64
N LEU A 59 -4.40 10.11 -21.29
CA LEU A 59 -4.22 10.26 -22.73
C LEU A 59 -2.74 10.48 -23.10
N LYS A 60 -1.90 10.86 -22.13
CA LYS A 60 -0.47 11.16 -22.34
C LYS A 60 0.46 10.19 -21.62
N ILE A 61 0.06 9.67 -20.47
CA ILE A 61 0.87 8.76 -19.66
C ILE A 61 0.00 7.71 -18.96
N GLU A 62 0.43 6.46 -19.03
CA GLU A 62 -0.22 5.32 -18.38
C GLU A 62 0.09 5.26 -16.88
N LEU A 63 -0.80 4.63 -16.09
CA LEU A 63 -0.64 4.50 -14.65
C LEU A 63 0.64 3.73 -14.28
N GLU A 64 0.95 2.71 -15.07
CA GLU A 64 2.12 1.82 -14.93
C GLU A 64 3.41 2.63 -15.02
N GLU A 65 3.53 3.52 -16.01
CA GLU A 65 4.69 4.40 -16.18
C GLU A 65 4.86 5.33 -14.97
N VAL A 66 3.76 5.89 -14.46
CA VAL A 66 3.79 6.77 -13.28
C VAL A 66 4.31 6.02 -12.05
N ILE A 67 3.87 4.77 -11.85
CA ILE A 67 4.32 3.93 -10.73
C ILE A 67 5.81 3.62 -10.85
N LEU A 68 6.28 3.21 -12.04
CA LEU A 68 7.68 2.87 -12.28
C LEU A 68 8.60 4.09 -12.13
N ARG A 69 8.19 5.26 -12.63
CA ARG A 69 8.96 6.51 -12.44
C ARG A 69 9.09 6.86 -10.96
N MET A 70 8.02 6.72 -10.20
CA MET A 70 8.09 6.96 -8.76
C MET A 70 9.04 5.96 -8.06
N LEU A 71 9.04 4.69 -8.48
CA LEU A 71 9.98 3.69 -7.96
C LEU A 71 11.43 4.06 -8.25
N VAL A 72 11.75 4.49 -9.47
CA VAL A 72 13.09 4.95 -9.85
C VAL A 72 13.53 6.15 -9.01
N ILE A 73 12.68 7.18 -8.91
CA ILE A 73 12.98 8.39 -8.14
C ILE A 73 13.18 8.06 -6.67
N TYR A 74 12.34 7.20 -6.10
CA TYR A 74 12.47 6.77 -4.71
C TYR A 74 13.75 5.94 -4.51
N SER A 75 14.10 5.04 -5.43
CA SER A 75 15.30 4.20 -5.34
C SER A 75 16.56 5.06 -5.36
N LYS A 76 16.59 6.07 -6.24
CA LYS A 76 17.69 7.04 -6.33
C LYS A 76 17.94 7.80 -5.04
N GLN A 77 16.91 8.04 -4.23
CA GLN A 77 17.08 8.71 -2.94
C GLN A 77 17.68 7.80 -1.85
N TYR A 78 17.58 6.49 -2.03
CA TYR A 78 18.11 5.48 -1.11
C TYR A 78 19.19 4.64 -1.79
N ASP A 79 20.05 5.29 -2.58
CA ASP A 79 21.28 4.69 -3.09
C ASP A 79 21.04 3.41 -3.92
N MET A 80 19.93 3.39 -4.66
CA MET A 80 19.51 2.28 -5.54
C MET A 80 19.23 0.95 -4.84
N VAL A 81 18.94 0.98 -3.53
CA VAL A 81 18.51 -0.20 -2.78
C VAL A 81 17.20 -0.74 -3.39
N PRO A 82 17.03 -2.08 -3.49
CA PRO A 82 15.79 -2.68 -3.99
C PRO A 82 14.56 -2.19 -3.19
N ILE A 83 13.46 -1.91 -3.87
CA ILE A 83 12.22 -1.42 -3.26
C ILE A 83 11.13 -2.48 -3.34
N LYS A 84 10.38 -2.65 -2.26
CA LYS A 84 9.15 -3.46 -2.25
C LYS A 84 7.96 -2.61 -2.68
N LEU A 85 7.27 -3.00 -3.75
CA LEU A 85 5.99 -2.44 -4.16
C LEU A 85 4.87 -3.32 -3.60
N VAL A 86 3.97 -2.71 -2.82
CA VAL A 86 2.85 -3.42 -2.21
C VAL A 86 1.54 -2.85 -2.74
N SER A 87 0.71 -3.72 -3.30
CA SER A 87 -0.65 -3.39 -3.73
C SER A 87 -1.61 -3.63 -2.58
N ASN A 88 -2.24 -2.55 -2.09
CA ASN A 88 -3.05 -2.48 -0.87
C ASN A 88 -2.24 -2.76 0.41
N THR A 89 -2.69 -2.19 1.53
CA THR A 89 -2.06 -2.38 2.85
C THR A 89 -2.40 -3.74 3.42
N PRO A 90 -1.44 -4.62 3.77
CA PRO A 90 -1.72 -5.97 4.28
C PRO A 90 -2.81 -5.97 5.36
N THR A 91 -3.73 -6.94 5.30
CA THR A 91 -4.75 -7.16 6.32
C THR A 91 -3.94 -7.53 7.54
N ARG A 92 -3.89 -6.62 8.49
CA ARG A 92 -3.28 -6.96 9.76
C ARG A 92 -4.19 -7.93 10.49
N ASN A 93 -3.54 -8.76 11.30
CA ASN A 93 -4.22 -9.56 12.29
C ASN A 93 -5.11 -8.64 13.13
N ILE A 94 -6.31 -9.14 13.44
CA ILE A 94 -7.26 -8.48 14.32
C ILE A 94 -6.54 -8.09 15.63
N PRO A 95 -6.65 -6.84 16.11
CA PRO A 95 -6.04 -6.43 17.38
C PRO A 95 -6.39 -7.39 18.52
N SER A 96 -5.48 -7.61 19.46
CA SER A 96 -5.73 -8.53 20.58
C SER A 96 -6.96 -8.11 21.39
N LEU A 97 -7.15 -6.80 21.60
CA LEU A 97 -8.34 -6.21 22.20
C LEU A 97 -9.63 -6.55 21.45
N ALA A 98 -9.59 -6.60 20.11
CA ALA A 98 -10.73 -6.99 19.31
C ALA A 98 -11.07 -8.48 19.53
N MET A 99 -10.08 -9.36 19.68
CA MET A 99 -10.34 -10.77 20.04
C MET A 99 -10.95 -10.91 21.45
N TYR A 100 -10.40 -10.20 22.44
CA TYR A 100 -10.96 -10.19 23.78
C TYR A 100 -12.40 -9.66 23.81
N SER A 101 -12.69 -8.63 23.01
CA SER A 101 -14.03 -8.04 22.94
C SER A 101 -15.08 -9.03 22.44
N VAL A 102 -14.78 -9.86 21.44
CA VAL A 102 -15.68 -10.94 20.98
C VAL A 102 -15.90 -11.96 22.08
N GLY A 103 -14.84 -12.33 22.81
CA GLY A 103 -14.95 -13.22 23.96
C GLY A 103 -15.95 -12.69 25.00
N PHE A 104 -15.86 -11.41 25.35
CA PHE A 104 -16.79 -10.78 26.29
C PHE A 104 -18.21 -10.65 25.71
N ILE A 105 -18.36 -10.32 24.43
CA ILE A 105 -19.68 -10.26 23.76
C ILE A 105 -20.36 -11.62 23.79
N ILE A 106 -19.65 -12.71 23.46
CA ILE A 106 -20.17 -14.07 23.47
C ILE A 106 -20.52 -14.48 24.90
N ALA A 107 -19.63 -14.25 25.87
CA ALA A 107 -19.86 -14.59 27.28
C ALA A 107 -21.10 -13.86 27.84
N ALA A 108 -21.21 -12.55 27.61
CA ALA A 108 -22.35 -11.74 28.05
C ALA A 108 -23.66 -12.19 27.38
N SER A 109 -23.61 -12.51 26.07
CA SER A 109 -24.77 -13.02 25.32
C SER A 109 -25.23 -14.38 25.84
N ALA A 110 -24.29 -15.30 26.10
CA ALA A 110 -24.56 -16.63 26.63
C ALA A 110 -25.18 -16.54 28.04
N MET A 111 -24.65 -15.68 28.91
CA MET A 111 -25.23 -15.46 30.25
C MET A 111 -26.65 -14.95 30.19
N LYS A 112 -26.93 -14.01 29.27
CA LYS A 112 -28.29 -13.48 29.06
C LYS A 112 -29.23 -14.54 28.51
N PHE A 113 -28.76 -15.38 27.57
CA PHE A 113 -29.55 -16.44 26.96
C PHE A 113 -29.86 -17.58 27.92
N LEU A 114 -28.89 -17.99 28.74
CA LEU A 114 -29.03 -19.07 29.74
C LEU A 114 -29.78 -18.62 30.99
N GLY A 115 -30.24 -17.37 31.08
CA GLY A 115 -30.94 -16.85 32.26
C GLY A 115 -30.06 -16.74 33.51
N LEU A 116 -28.73 -16.87 33.38
CA LEU A 116 -27.76 -16.82 34.48
C LEU A 116 -27.46 -15.38 34.95
N ASN A 117 -28.32 -14.43 34.59
CA ASN A 117 -28.19 -13.01 34.87
C ASN A 117 -28.53 -12.64 36.33
N SER A 118 -28.61 -13.61 37.23
CA SER A 118 -28.97 -13.45 38.64
C SER A 118 -28.00 -12.55 39.41
N ASN A 119 -26.73 -12.48 39.00
CA ASN A 119 -25.76 -11.56 39.59
C ASN A 119 -25.57 -10.32 38.71
N LYS A 120 -26.26 -9.23 39.07
CA LYS A 120 -26.19 -7.94 38.34
C LYS A 120 -24.77 -7.41 38.21
N ASN A 121 -23.92 -7.61 39.21
CA ASN A 121 -22.54 -7.11 39.19
C ASN A 121 -21.70 -7.81 38.13
N VAL A 122 -21.89 -9.12 37.92
CA VAL A 122 -21.17 -9.90 36.91
C VAL A 122 -21.67 -9.56 35.51
N SER A 123 -22.99 -9.43 35.33
CA SER A 123 -23.60 -9.03 34.07
C SER A 123 -23.13 -7.63 33.65
N ASP A 124 -23.16 -6.67 34.57
CA ASP A 124 -22.73 -5.29 34.32
C ASP A 124 -21.23 -5.21 34.02
N LEU A 125 -20.40 -5.96 34.76
CA LEU A 125 -18.96 -6.04 34.49
C LEU A 125 -18.68 -6.52 33.06
N LEU A 126 -19.38 -7.56 32.60
CA LEU A 126 -19.18 -8.12 31.26
C LEU A 126 -19.69 -7.19 30.16
N ASN A 127 -20.81 -6.50 30.41
CA ASN A 127 -21.32 -5.48 29.49
C ASN A 127 -20.31 -4.33 29.32
N TRP A 128 -19.74 -3.86 30.43
CA TRP A 128 -18.70 -2.83 30.41
C TRP A 128 -17.39 -3.31 29.82
N ALA A 129 -16.99 -4.55 30.09
CA ALA A 129 -15.80 -5.17 29.50
C ALA A 129 -15.96 -5.30 27.98
N ALA A 130 -17.11 -5.78 27.50
CA ALA A 130 -17.42 -5.88 26.07
C ALA A 130 -17.38 -4.51 25.39
N LEU A 131 -18.03 -3.49 25.98
CA LEU A 131 -18.02 -2.13 25.43
C LEU A 131 -16.61 -1.52 25.43
N GLY A 132 -15.91 -1.59 26.57
CA GLY A 132 -14.59 -0.96 26.75
C GLY A 132 -13.52 -1.59 25.85
N THR A 133 -13.49 -2.92 25.77
CA THR A 133 -12.53 -3.61 24.89
C THR A 133 -12.84 -3.39 23.42
N THR A 134 -14.12 -3.34 23.02
CA THR A 134 -14.50 -2.99 21.63
C THR A 134 -14.08 -1.56 21.29
N ALA A 135 -14.36 -0.59 22.16
CA ALA A 135 -13.97 0.80 21.95
C ALA A 135 -12.44 0.96 21.87
N GLY A 136 -11.70 0.33 22.80
CA GLY A 136 -10.24 0.34 22.80
C GLY A 136 -9.66 -0.26 21.52
N ALA A 137 -10.21 -1.39 21.05
CA ALA A 137 -9.78 -2.02 19.82
C ALA A 137 -10.00 -1.14 18.58
N ILE A 138 -11.13 -0.41 18.52
CA ILE A 138 -11.42 0.52 17.41
C ILE A 138 -10.43 1.69 17.41
N VAL A 139 -10.12 2.24 18.60
CA VAL A 139 -9.14 3.33 18.72
C VAL A 139 -7.74 2.86 18.30
N GLU A 140 -7.32 1.68 18.76
CA GLU A 140 -6.05 1.08 18.37
C GLU A 140 -6.00 0.83 16.84
N HIS A 141 -7.09 0.29 16.28
CA HIS A 141 -7.20 0.06 14.84
C HIS A 141 -7.10 1.38 14.06
N GLY A 142 -7.89 2.39 14.43
CA GLY A 142 -7.87 3.70 13.78
C GLY A 142 -6.51 4.40 13.89
N TYR A 143 -5.86 4.34 15.05
CA TYR A 143 -4.51 4.90 15.22
C TYR A 143 -3.49 4.23 14.28
N ASN A 144 -3.53 2.91 14.20
CA ASN A 144 -2.67 2.14 13.30
C ASN A 144 -2.96 2.49 11.83
N GLU A 145 -4.22 2.65 11.45
CA GLU A 145 -4.60 3.03 10.09
C GLU A 145 -4.18 4.44 9.69
N ILE A 146 -4.26 5.43 10.58
CA ILE A 146 -3.69 6.75 10.30
C ILE A 146 -2.18 6.62 10.10
N ASN A 147 -1.50 5.90 10.98
CA ASN A 147 -0.05 5.73 10.90
C ASN A 147 0.36 4.98 9.62
N GLU A 148 -0.50 4.11 9.08
CA GLU A 148 -0.21 3.26 7.92
C GLU A 148 -0.79 3.72 6.60
N LYS A 149 -1.98 4.32 6.54
CA LYS A 149 -2.62 4.84 5.32
C LYS A 149 -2.64 6.37 5.27
N GLY A 150 -2.47 7.04 6.41
CA GLY A 150 -2.59 8.50 6.49
C GLY A 150 -4.03 8.99 6.36
N ALA A 151 -5.01 8.13 6.63
CA ALA A 151 -6.43 8.42 6.67
C ALA A 151 -7.13 7.40 7.59
N PHE A 152 -8.29 7.77 8.12
CA PHE A 152 -9.17 6.86 8.85
C PHE A 152 -10.05 6.07 7.88
N ASP A 153 -10.25 4.79 8.13
CA ASP A 153 -11.31 4.07 7.45
C ASP A 153 -12.68 4.45 8.06
N PRO A 154 -13.76 4.41 7.27
CA PRO A 154 -15.11 4.73 7.74
C PRO A 154 -15.57 3.84 8.90
N GLU A 155 -14.94 2.69 9.11
CA GLU A 155 -15.21 1.74 10.18
C GLU A 155 -15.01 2.33 11.58
N VAL A 156 -14.05 3.25 11.74
CA VAL A 156 -13.79 3.92 13.03
C VAL A 156 -14.97 4.80 13.45
N VAL A 157 -15.83 5.23 12.51
CA VAL A 157 -17.04 6.02 12.79
C VAL A 157 -18.09 5.20 13.56
N SER A 158 -18.03 3.87 13.49
CA SER A 158 -18.94 2.97 14.23
C SER A 158 -18.85 3.14 15.75
N ILE A 159 -17.74 3.68 16.28
CA ILE A 159 -17.59 4.00 17.71
C ILE A 159 -18.69 4.94 18.24
N MET A 160 -19.25 5.80 17.39
CA MET A 160 -20.35 6.69 17.79
C MET A 160 -21.62 5.91 18.13
N TYR A 161 -21.88 4.82 17.41
CA TYR A 161 -22.99 3.93 17.72
C TYR A 161 -22.76 3.21 19.05
N LEU A 162 -21.53 2.77 19.31
CA LEU A 162 -21.13 2.16 20.57
C LEU A 162 -21.32 3.12 21.76
N LEU A 163 -20.91 4.38 21.64
CA LEU A 163 -21.10 5.39 22.68
C LEU A 163 -22.58 5.70 22.93
N ASN A 164 -23.39 5.81 21.87
CA ASN A 164 -24.83 6.03 22.00
C ASN A 164 -25.56 4.88 22.73
N SER A 165 -25.01 3.66 22.66
CA SER A 165 -25.58 2.49 23.33
C SER A 165 -25.55 2.56 24.87
N ILE A 166 -24.65 3.36 25.44
CA ILE A 166 -24.52 3.57 26.90
C ILE A 166 -25.83 4.16 27.45
N SER A 167 -26.35 5.20 26.79
CA SER A 167 -27.62 5.84 27.18
C SER A 167 -28.81 4.88 27.06
N LYS A 168 -28.77 3.96 26.08
CA LYS A 168 -29.84 3.00 25.80
C LYS A 168 -29.71 1.68 26.56
N LYS A 169 -28.66 1.53 27.39
CA LYS A 169 -28.30 0.29 28.09
C LYS A 169 -28.23 -0.96 27.17
N ASN A 170 -27.94 -0.76 25.89
CA ASN A 170 -27.91 -1.83 24.88
C ASN A 170 -26.46 -2.18 24.49
N PHE A 171 -25.65 -2.50 25.49
CA PHE A 171 -24.21 -2.70 25.37
C PHE A 171 -23.84 -3.85 24.43
N ILE A 172 -24.44 -5.03 24.64
CA ILE A 172 -24.07 -6.26 23.91
C ILE A 172 -24.33 -6.13 22.41
N ALA A 173 -25.55 -5.73 22.02
CA ALA A 173 -25.90 -5.64 20.61
C ALA A 173 -25.10 -4.52 19.91
N ALA A 174 -24.81 -3.43 20.61
CA ALA A 174 -23.98 -2.37 20.08
C ALA A 174 -22.52 -2.78 19.90
N SER A 175 -21.91 -3.41 20.91
CA SER A 175 -20.57 -3.96 20.82
C SER A 175 -20.46 -4.98 19.69
N ALA A 176 -21.43 -5.89 19.56
CA ALA A 176 -21.46 -6.88 18.48
C ALA A 176 -21.55 -6.24 17.09
N LEU A 177 -22.48 -5.31 16.88
CA LEU A 177 -22.63 -4.64 15.58
C LEU A 177 -21.37 -3.86 15.22
N THR A 178 -20.85 -3.07 16.16
CA THR A 178 -19.65 -2.25 15.99
C THR A 178 -18.42 -3.11 15.68
N TRP A 179 -18.31 -4.26 16.36
CA TRP A 179 -17.24 -5.22 16.12
C TRP A 179 -17.33 -5.81 14.71
N ILE A 180 -18.51 -6.27 14.29
CA ILE A 180 -18.71 -6.81 12.94
C ILE A 180 -18.42 -5.75 11.87
N THR A 181 -18.86 -4.50 12.06
CA THR A 181 -18.60 -3.44 11.08
C THR A 181 -17.12 -3.08 10.98
N THR A 182 -16.36 -3.14 12.08
CA THR A 182 -14.93 -2.75 12.09
C THR A 182 -13.99 -3.91 11.76
N PHE A 183 -14.29 -5.10 12.28
CA PHE A 183 -13.40 -6.24 12.19
C PHE A 183 -13.96 -7.36 11.30
N GLY A 184 -15.23 -7.31 10.92
CA GLY A 184 -15.84 -8.33 10.05
C GLY A 184 -15.13 -8.44 8.70
N ARG A 185 -14.64 -7.33 8.14
CA ARG A 185 -13.84 -7.36 6.91
C ARG A 185 -12.49 -8.07 7.08
N HIS A 186 -11.96 -8.19 8.29
CA HIS A 186 -10.71 -8.90 8.56
C HIS A 186 -10.93 -10.42 8.60
N ILE A 187 -12.17 -10.89 8.71
CA ILE A 187 -12.55 -12.29 8.50
C ILE A 187 -12.54 -12.62 7.00
N LEU A 188 -12.79 -11.63 6.16
CA LEU A 188 -12.76 -11.75 4.71
C LEU A 188 -11.33 -11.48 4.23
N ASP A 189 -10.60 -12.54 3.89
CA ASP A 189 -9.22 -12.47 3.37
C ASP A 189 -9.17 -11.70 2.03
N PHE A 190 -9.08 -10.38 2.09
CA PHE A 190 -8.69 -9.57 0.94
C PHE A 190 -7.18 -9.70 0.77
N ARG A 191 -6.77 -10.33 -0.33
CA ARG A 191 -5.38 -10.76 -0.59
C ARG A 191 -4.51 -9.58 -0.98
N TYR A 192 -3.23 -9.61 -0.60
CA TYR A 192 -2.24 -8.60 -0.96
C TYR A 192 -1.20 -9.17 -1.89
N ASP A 193 -0.79 -8.33 -2.83
CA ASP A 193 0.26 -8.67 -3.78
C ASP A 193 1.50 -7.81 -3.43
N GLU A 194 2.64 -8.46 -3.19
CA GLU A 194 3.95 -7.82 -2.96
C GLU A 194 4.89 -8.15 -4.12
N LEU A 195 5.59 -7.14 -4.63
CA LEU A 195 6.57 -7.26 -5.70
C LEU A 195 7.90 -6.63 -5.24
N SER A 196 9.01 -7.35 -5.31
CA SER A 196 10.33 -6.76 -5.05
C SER A 196 10.94 -6.29 -6.37
N ILE A 197 11.30 -5.01 -6.43
CA ILE A 197 11.79 -4.34 -7.63
C ILE A 197 13.19 -3.81 -7.36
N LYS A 198 14.16 -4.22 -8.18
CA LYS A 198 15.51 -3.67 -8.16
C LYS A 198 15.65 -2.68 -9.31
N VAL A 199 16.19 -1.51 -9.01
CA VAL A 199 16.50 -0.48 -10.00
C VAL A 199 18.02 -0.36 -10.10
N LYS A 200 18.57 -0.29 -11.31
CA LYS A 200 19.96 0.04 -11.56
C LYS A 200 20.05 1.23 -12.51
N GLU A 201 20.96 2.16 -12.25
CA GLU A 201 21.24 3.25 -13.20
C GLU A 201 22.31 2.80 -14.20
N VAL A 202 22.01 2.94 -15.47
CA VAL A 202 22.87 2.67 -16.62
C VAL A 202 23.06 3.99 -17.35
N LYS A 203 24.30 4.49 -17.45
CA LYS A 203 24.57 5.71 -18.20
C LYS A 203 25.05 5.37 -19.60
N ASP A 204 24.48 6.04 -20.58
CA ASP A 204 25.02 6.06 -21.93
C ASP A 204 26.25 6.96 -21.97
N ILE A 205 27.37 6.42 -22.39
CA ILE A 205 28.65 7.15 -22.50
C ILE A 205 28.58 8.19 -23.64
N CYS A 206 27.74 7.97 -24.65
CA CYS A 206 27.70 8.80 -25.86
C CYS A 206 26.74 9.96 -25.77
N THR A 207 25.56 9.73 -25.20
CA THR A 207 24.52 10.76 -25.04
C THR A 207 24.55 11.42 -23.66
N ASN A 208 25.33 10.85 -22.72
CA ASN A 208 25.32 11.22 -21.30
C ASN A 208 23.92 11.12 -20.66
N GLU A 209 23.01 10.36 -21.30
CA GLU A 209 21.67 10.10 -20.77
C GLU A 209 21.71 8.95 -19.76
N SER A 210 21.03 9.15 -18.63
CA SER A 210 20.81 8.10 -17.63
C SER A 210 19.57 7.29 -17.99
N TYR A 211 19.77 5.98 -18.13
CA TYR A 211 18.74 4.95 -18.23
C TYR A 211 18.60 4.23 -16.88
N PHE A 212 17.39 3.84 -16.53
CA PHE A 212 17.13 3.07 -15.31
C PHE A 212 16.60 1.69 -15.68
N GLU A 213 17.41 0.68 -15.38
CA GLU A 213 17.10 -0.73 -15.56
C GLU A 213 16.26 -1.23 -14.38
N ILE A 214 15.07 -1.76 -14.64
CA ILE A 214 14.18 -2.31 -13.62
C ILE A 214 14.12 -3.83 -13.76
N SER A 215 14.58 -4.54 -12.74
CA SER A 215 14.51 -6.00 -12.62
C SER A 215 13.51 -6.38 -11.53
N ILE A 216 12.59 -7.29 -11.86
CA ILE A 216 11.51 -7.73 -10.97
C ILE A 216 11.92 -9.06 -10.35
N TYR A 217 11.96 -9.12 -9.01
CA TYR A 217 12.19 -10.34 -8.25
C TYR A 217 10.91 -10.74 -7.51
N HIS A 218 10.50 -11.98 -7.68
CA HIS A 218 9.36 -12.54 -6.95
C HIS A 218 9.81 -13.06 -5.58
N GLY A 219 8.98 -12.83 -4.55
CA GLY A 219 9.08 -13.56 -3.29
C GLY A 219 8.49 -14.96 -3.47
N ASP A 220 9.08 -15.96 -2.81
CA ASP A 220 9.01 -17.41 -3.07
C ASP A 220 7.63 -18.12 -3.00
N ASP A 221 6.49 -17.43 -2.98
CA ASP A 221 5.18 -18.09 -2.73
C ASP A 221 4.18 -17.92 -3.88
N LEU A 222 4.64 -18.26 -5.09
CA LEU A 222 3.92 -18.14 -6.35
C LEU A 222 3.30 -19.47 -6.80
N TYR A 223 2.19 -19.88 -6.18
CA TYR A 223 1.27 -20.80 -6.89
C TYR A 223 -0.23 -20.56 -6.63
N LYS A 224 -0.63 -19.57 -5.82
CA LYS A 224 -2.07 -19.38 -5.53
C LYS A 224 -2.65 -17.97 -5.60
N LYS A 225 -1.89 -16.88 -5.62
CA LYS A 225 -2.47 -15.55 -5.27
C LYS A 225 -2.01 -14.40 -6.19
N MET A 226 -2.72 -14.09 -7.28
CA MET A 226 -2.35 -12.95 -8.14
C MET A 226 -3.52 -12.33 -8.94
N ASN A 227 -4.08 -11.20 -8.50
CA ASN A 227 -5.06 -10.45 -9.32
C ASN A 227 -4.52 -9.09 -9.80
N PHE A 228 -3.96 -8.26 -8.93
CA PHE A 228 -3.49 -6.94 -9.34
C PHE A 228 -2.10 -7.01 -9.98
N VAL A 229 -1.12 -7.63 -9.31
CA VAL A 229 0.23 -7.73 -9.89
C VAL A 229 0.18 -8.53 -11.18
N ARG A 230 -0.67 -9.57 -11.25
CA ARG A 230 -0.90 -10.28 -12.50
C ARG A 230 -1.48 -9.37 -13.56
N ALA A 231 -2.54 -8.59 -13.30
CA ALA A 231 -3.15 -7.70 -14.28
C ALA A 231 -2.23 -6.54 -14.71
N PHE A 232 -1.51 -5.94 -13.75
CA PHE A 232 -0.48 -4.94 -14.01
C PHE A 232 0.61 -5.54 -14.89
N LEU A 233 1.14 -6.71 -14.51
CA LEU A 233 2.17 -7.39 -15.28
C LEU A 233 1.63 -7.94 -16.59
N THR A 234 0.41 -8.45 -16.73
CA THR A 234 -0.12 -8.97 -18.02
C THR A 234 -0.47 -7.83 -18.96
N ASN A 235 -1.14 -6.77 -18.50
CA ASN A 235 -1.35 -5.57 -19.32
C ASN A 235 -0.02 -4.96 -19.79
N PHE A 236 1.03 -5.07 -18.96
CA PHE A 236 2.36 -4.58 -19.27
C PHE A 236 3.20 -5.55 -20.13
N ILE A 237 3.15 -6.85 -19.86
CA ILE A 237 3.91 -7.93 -20.51
C ILE A 237 3.30 -8.28 -21.88
N ASP A 238 1.98 -8.45 -21.95
CA ASP A 238 1.26 -8.81 -23.19
C ASP A 238 1.33 -7.69 -24.22
N ARG A 239 1.45 -6.42 -23.80
CA ARG A 239 1.65 -5.29 -24.71
C ARG A 239 3.09 -5.06 -25.14
N GLN A 240 4.08 -5.58 -24.39
CA GLN A 240 5.50 -5.30 -24.64
C GLN A 240 6.34 -6.48 -25.13
N ASN A 241 5.73 -7.63 -25.47
CA ASN A 241 6.47 -8.86 -25.85
C ASN A 241 7.58 -9.19 -24.83
N PHE A 242 7.29 -8.99 -23.56
CA PHE A 242 8.27 -9.12 -22.49
C PHE A 242 8.44 -10.61 -22.14
N SER A 243 9.59 -11.20 -22.49
CA SER A 243 9.97 -12.51 -21.95
C SER A 243 10.27 -12.35 -20.46
N TYR A 244 9.75 -13.27 -19.63
CA TYR A 244 10.17 -13.39 -18.23
C TYR A 244 11.71 -13.38 -18.13
N GLY A 245 12.26 -12.49 -17.29
CA GLY A 245 13.70 -12.23 -17.20
C GLY A 245 14.23 -11.05 -18.03
N GLY A 246 13.36 -10.33 -18.75
CA GLY A 246 13.72 -9.08 -19.43
C GLY A 246 13.98 -7.93 -18.46
N ASN A 247 14.78 -6.96 -18.90
CA ASN A 247 15.05 -5.73 -18.17
C ASN A 247 14.31 -4.55 -18.82
N ILE A 248 13.71 -3.66 -18.02
CA ILE A 248 12.99 -2.47 -18.51
C ILE A 248 13.90 -1.26 -18.40
N LEU A 249 14.03 -0.47 -19.46
CA LEU A 249 14.81 0.78 -19.43
C LEU A 249 13.86 1.99 -19.37
N ILE A 250 14.09 2.89 -18.42
CA ILE A 250 13.35 4.15 -18.29
C ILE A 250 14.33 5.32 -18.44
N ASN A 251 13.98 6.29 -19.28
CA ASN A 251 14.71 7.56 -19.40
C ASN A 251 13.77 8.76 -19.16
N ARG A 252 14.30 9.98 -19.33
CA ARG A 252 13.53 11.23 -19.21
C ARG A 252 12.36 11.30 -20.20
N HIS A 253 12.54 10.75 -21.39
CA HIS A 253 11.59 10.80 -22.51
C HIS A 253 10.57 9.65 -22.56
N GLY A 254 10.68 8.63 -21.71
CA GLY A 254 9.72 7.51 -21.73
C GLY A 254 10.30 6.20 -21.23
N MET A 255 9.51 5.15 -21.35
CA MET A 255 9.97 3.77 -21.24
C MET A 255 10.46 3.30 -22.61
N VAL A 256 11.60 2.62 -22.65
CA VAL A 256 12.22 2.06 -23.86
C VAL A 256 12.38 0.56 -23.67
N MET A 257 12.06 -0.23 -24.70
CA MET A 257 12.17 -1.69 -24.64
C MET A 257 13.62 -2.13 -24.39
N GLY A 258 13.84 -3.12 -23.52
CA GLY A 258 15.19 -3.64 -23.24
C GLY A 258 15.94 -4.09 -24.51
N ARG A 259 15.32 -4.88 -25.41
CA ARG A 259 15.97 -5.31 -26.67
C ARG A 259 16.33 -4.14 -27.60
N ASN A 260 15.37 -3.29 -27.93
CA ASN A 260 15.61 -2.15 -28.83
C ASN A 260 16.39 -1.01 -28.16
N GLY A 261 16.38 -0.93 -26.83
CA GLY A 261 17.18 0.00 -26.05
C GLY A 261 18.64 -0.34 -26.25
N TYR A 262 19.05 -1.57 -25.90
CA TYR A 262 20.40 -2.11 -26.13
C TYR A 262 20.81 -2.05 -27.62
N ASP A 263 19.90 -2.33 -28.56
CA ASP A 263 20.19 -2.23 -30.01
C ASP A 263 20.27 -0.78 -30.52
N ASN A 264 19.59 0.19 -29.90
CA ASN A 264 19.75 1.62 -30.21
C ASN A 264 21.07 2.21 -29.68
N PHE A 265 21.73 1.57 -28.70
CA PHE A 265 23.14 1.89 -28.39
C PHE A 265 24.07 1.45 -29.54
N ASN A 266 23.57 0.67 -30.51
CA ASN A 266 24.39 0.05 -31.53
C ASN A 266 24.26 0.73 -32.89
N LYS A 267 25.13 1.73 -33.11
CA LYS A 267 25.83 1.84 -34.40
C LYS A 267 27.21 2.53 -34.35
N LYS A 268 27.66 3.12 -33.24
CA LYS A 268 29.02 3.72 -33.17
C LYS A 268 29.81 3.64 -31.85
N CYS A 269 29.28 3.16 -30.72
CA CYS A 269 30.07 3.07 -29.49
C CYS A 269 29.54 1.98 -28.55
N SER A 270 30.40 1.01 -28.21
CA SER A 270 30.05 -0.25 -27.57
C SER A 270 30.47 -0.36 -26.10
N GLN A 271 30.34 0.71 -25.31
CA GLN A 271 30.68 0.64 -23.88
C GLN A 271 29.54 1.15 -23.00
N ILE A 272 29.08 0.27 -22.12
CA ILE A 272 28.11 0.54 -21.06
C ILE A 272 28.87 0.37 -19.75
N ILE A 273 28.96 1.42 -18.94
CA ILE A 273 29.51 1.31 -17.59
C ILE A 273 28.34 0.98 -16.67
N MET A 274 28.26 -0.28 -16.24
CA MET A 274 27.41 -0.65 -15.11
C MET A 274 28.09 -0.15 -13.84
N ASN A 275 27.54 0.91 -13.24
CA ASN A 275 27.94 1.30 -11.89
C ASN A 275 27.37 0.26 -10.91
N ASN A 276 28.17 -0.75 -10.58
CA ASN A 276 27.91 -1.64 -9.46
C ASN A 276 28.35 -0.91 -8.18
N PHE A 277 27.40 -0.39 -7.42
CA PHE A 277 27.58 -0.01 -6.02
C PHE A 277 26.50 -0.68 -5.18
#